data_AF-A0A960WUL7-F1
#
_entry.id   AF-A0A960WUL7-F1
#
_cell.length_a   1.000
_cell.length_b   1.000
_cell.length_c   1.000
_cell.angle_alpha   90.00
_cell.angle_beta   90.00
_cell.angle_gamma   90.00
#
_symmetry.space_group_name_H-M   'P 1'
#
loop_
_entity.id
_entity.type
_entity.pdbx_description
1 polymer ?
#
loop_
_entity_poly.entity_id
_entity_poly.type
_entity_poly.pdbx_seq_one_letter_code
_entity_poly.pdbx_strand_id
1 'polypeptide(L)'
;MISPPMIAEFNRRQALLACLNLFLGTIASVLVFAFFLLAATMVFRWIGTKPHPDLPAGIALACVVLVFVFGILEHRRGEGHREFHESDLYPGFDLSTGSGYWANAQVQEVTAPAYLVSQVCLAAPLQFLRAISRLQSRLPDSPDLEQRLASLLEIVNRTSGWHPIRNYDDRAEEIGYLVRMEKIQFSPRKGTVRSL
;
A
#
# COMPACT_ATOMS: atom_id res chain seq x y z
N MET A 1 6.28 -25.20 -29.13
CA MET A 1 6.20 -25.31 -27.66
C MET A 1 5.12 -24.35 -27.20
N ILE A 2 4.12 -24.81 -26.46
CA ILE A 2 3.08 -23.94 -25.92
C ILE A 2 3.72 -23.26 -24.70
N SER A 3 4.03 -21.97 -24.81
CA SER A 3 4.50 -21.20 -23.65
C SER A 3 3.41 -21.25 -22.56
N PRO A 4 3.78 -21.47 -21.28
CA PRO A 4 2.81 -21.47 -20.20
C PRO A 4 2.04 -20.14 -20.16
N PRO A 5 0.77 -20.13 -19.76
CA PRO A 5 -0.05 -18.92 -19.78
C PRO A 5 0.43 -17.91 -18.73
N MET A 6 1.25 -16.95 -19.19
CA MET A 6 1.85 -15.86 -18.43
C MET A 6 0.79 -14.88 -17.92
N ILE A 7 -0.19 -14.55 -18.75
CA ILE A 7 -1.23 -13.57 -18.40
C ILE A 7 -2.12 -14.14 -17.30
N ALA A 8 -2.56 -15.39 -17.45
CA ALA A 8 -3.44 -16.05 -16.49
C ALA A 8 -2.75 -16.21 -15.13
N GLU A 9 -1.47 -16.57 -15.10
CA GLU A 9 -0.68 -16.68 -13.87
C GLU A 9 -0.56 -15.31 -13.16
N PHE A 10 -0.19 -14.26 -13.91
CA PHE A 10 -0.10 -12.91 -13.37
C PHE A 10 -1.44 -12.42 -12.82
N ASN A 11 -2.52 -12.59 -13.58
CA ASN A 11 -3.87 -12.19 -13.17
C ASN A 11 -4.34 -12.94 -11.92
N ARG A 12 -4.05 -14.25 -11.82
CA ARG A 12 -4.34 -15.04 -10.62
C ARG A 12 -3.55 -14.56 -9.41
N ARG A 13 -2.27 -14.25 -9.57
CA ARG A 13 -1.42 -13.69 -8.51
C ARG A 13 -1.94 -12.34 -8.04
N GLN A 14 -2.31 -11.44 -8.96
CA GLN A 14 -2.89 -10.14 -8.59
C GLN A 14 -4.23 -10.28 -7.87
N ALA A 15 -5.09 -11.20 -8.30
CA ALA A 15 -6.35 -11.47 -7.63
C ALA A 15 -6.14 -12.00 -6.20
N LEU A 16 -5.23 -12.96 -6.02
CA LEU A 16 -4.89 -13.50 -4.70
C LEU A 16 -4.35 -12.41 -3.77
N LEU A 17 -3.41 -11.59 -4.26
CA LEU A 17 -2.86 -10.48 -3.49
C LEU A 17 -3.91 -9.40 -3.19
N ALA A 18 -4.84 -9.15 -4.12
CA ALA A 18 -5.97 -8.25 -3.88
C ALA A 18 -6.86 -8.79 -2.75
N CYS A 19 -7.23 -10.08 -2.79
CA CYS A 19 -7.99 -10.73 -1.71
C CYS A 19 -7.27 -10.65 -0.36
N LEU A 20 -5.95 -10.90 -0.34
CA LEU A 20 -5.14 -10.77 0.86
C LEU A 20 -5.17 -9.34 1.43
N ASN A 21 -5.03 -8.33 0.57
CA ASN A 21 -5.09 -6.93 1.01
C ASN A 21 -6.50 -6.54 1.49
N LEU A 22 -7.58 -7.04 0.87
CA LEU A 22 -8.95 -6.83 1.36
C LEU A 22 -9.13 -7.45 2.75
N PHE A 23 -8.64 -8.67 2.95
CA PHE A 23 -8.69 -9.35 4.23
C PHE A 23 -7.92 -8.58 5.31
N LEU A 24 -6.67 -8.18 5.04
CA LEU A 24 -5.85 -7.38 5.96
C LEU A 24 -6.47 -6.01 6.24
N GLY A 25 -7.01 -5.34 5.22
CA GLY A 25 -7.73 -4.06 5.37
C GLY A 25 -8.98 -4.20 6.23
N THR A 26 -9.68 -5.32 6.12
CA THR A 26 -10.86 -5.63 6.95
C THR A 26 -10.46 -5.83 8.42
N ILE A 27 -9.42 -6.64 8.69
CA ILE A 27 -8.88 -6.83 10.04
C ILE A 27 -8.46 -5.48 10.63
N ALA A 28 -7.70 -4.67 9.89
CA ALA A 28 -7.28 -3.35 10.33
C ALA A 28 -8.49 -2.45 10.65
N SER A 29 -9.53 -2.46 9.81
CA SER A 29 -10.75 -1.67 10.04
C SER A 29 -11.48 -2.09 11.32
N VAL A 30 -11.55 -3.39 11.61
CA VAL A 30 -12.12 -3.91 12.86
C VAL A 30 -11.30 -3.46 14.07
N LEU A 31 -9.98 -3.50 13.98
CA LEU A 31 -9.10 -3.01 15.07
C LEU A 31 -9.29 -1.52 15.32
N VAL A 32 -9.37 -0.71 14.26
CA VAL A 32 -9.62 0.74 14.36
C VAL A 32 -10.99 1.01 14.99
N PHE A 33 -12.03 0.29 14.57
CA PHE A 33 -13.36 0.38 15.16
C PHE A 33 -13.33 0.04 16.66
N ALA A 34 -12.72 -1.10 17.03
CA ALA A 34 -12.60 -1.52 18.42
C ALA A 34 -11.82 -0.51 19.27
N PHE A 35 -10.76 0.08 18.73
CA PHE A 35 -9.98 1.12 19.38
C PHE A 35 -10.85 2.36 19.69
N PHE A 36 -11.55 2.90 18.70
CA PHE A 36 -12.41 4.07 18.91
C PHE A 36 -13.61 3.77 19.81
N LEU A 37 -14.17 2.56 19.73
CA LEU A 37 -15.26 2.12 20.61
C LEU A 37 -14.79 2.08 22.08
N LEU A 38 -13.61 1.50 22.32
CA LEU A 38 -13.00 1.45 23.65
C LEU A 38 -12.71 2.87 24.16
N ALA A 39 -12.09 3.72 23.33
CA ALA A 39 -11.76 5.09 23.67
C ALA A 39 -13.02 5.91 24.02
N ALA A 40 -14.07 5.85 23.19
CA ALA A 40 -15.33 6.54 23.46
C ALA A 40 -15.97 6.05 24.77
N THR A 41 -15.99 4.74 25.01
CA THR A 41 -16.53 4.15 26.25
C THR A 41 -15.75 4.61 27.48
N MET A 42 -14.42 4.66 27.39
CA MET A 42 -13.57 5.16 28.48
C MET A 42 -13.84 6.63 28.78
N VAL A 43 -13.97 7.48 27.75
CA VAL A 43 -14.29 8.90 27.91
C VAL A 43 -15.63 9.08 28.61
N PHE A 44 -16.68 8.37 28.20
CA PHE A 44 -17.99 8.45 28.87
C PHE A 44 -17.95 7.99 30.32
N ARG A 45 -17.20 6.91 30.62
CA ARG A 45 -16.99 6.45 32.00
C ARG A 45 -16.28 7.50 32.85
N TRP A 46 -15.28 8.19 32.27
CA TRP A 46 -14.51 9.21 32.97
C TRP A 46 -15.34 10.47 33.27
N ILE A 47 -16.21 10.86 32.35
CA ILE A 47 -17.17 11.98 32.53
C ILE A 47 -18.29 11.61 33.53
N GLY A 48 -18.45 10.33 33.87
CA GLY A 48 -19.46 9.86 34.82
C GLY A 48 -20.88 9.79 34.25
N THR A 49 -21.04 10.03 32.95
CA THR A 49 -22.32 9.90 32.26
C THR A 49 -22.54 8.45 31.81
N LYS A 50 -23.77 7.95 31.90
CA LYS A 50 -24.18 6.68 31.28
C LYS A 50 -24.73 6.99 29.88
N PRO A 51 -23.92 6.87 28.81
CA PRO A 51 -24.40 7.15 27.46
C PRO A 51 -25.46 6.14 27.06
N HIS A 52 -26.31 6.52 26.10
CA HIS A 52 -27.12 5.55 25.37
C HIS A 52 -26.20 4.46 24.78
N PRO A 53 -26.57 3.16 24.82
CA PRO A 53 -25.70 2.06 24.41
C PRO A 53 -25.16 2.20 22.98
N ASP A 54 -25.91 2.84 22.09
CA ASP A 54 -25.52 3.00 20.68
C ASP A 54 -24.60 4.19 20.39
N LEU A 55 -24.50 5.16 21.31
CA LEU A 55 -23.75 6.39 21.08
C LEU A 55 -22.23 6.14 20.90
N PRO A 56 -21.55 5.33 21.73
CA PRO A 56 -20.14 5.01 21.52
C PRO A 56 -19.88 4.27 20.20
N ALA A 57 -20.79 3.39 19.79
CA ALA A 57 -20.70 2.68 18.53
C ALA A 57 -20.84 3.63 17.33
N GLY A 58 -21.77 4.58 17.40
CA GLY A 58 -21.94 5.63 16.40
C GLY A 58 -20.70 6.52 16.24
N ILE A 59 -20.09 6.93 17.37
CA ILE A 59 -18.83 7.70 17.36
C ILE A 59 -17.70 6.89 16.74
N ALA A 60 -17.54 5.62 17.14
CA ALA A 60 -16.50 4.76 16.59
C ALA A 60 -16.63 4.58 15.08
N LEU A 61 -17.86 4.37 14.59
CA LEU A 61 -18.13 4.28 13.15
C LEU A 61 -17.80 5.59 12.43
N ALA A 62 -18.19 6.74 12.99
CA ALA A 62 -17.86 8.05 12.42
C ALA A 62 -16.33 8.27 12.33
N CYS A 63 -15.58 7.88 13.37
CA CYS A 63 -14.12 7.94 13.36
C CYS A 63 -13.50 7.04 12.29
N VAL A 64 -14.00 5.81 12.10
CA VAL A 64 -13.55 4.92 11.01
C VAL A 64 -13.79 5.58 9.65
N VAL A 65 -14.98 6.15 9.41
CA VAL A 65 -15.28 6.86 8.16
C VAL A 65 -14.32 8.02 7.94
N LEU A 66 -14.04 8.82 8.98
CA LEU A 66 -13.07 9.92 8.90
C LEU A 66 -11.67 9.42 8.53
N VAL A 67 -11.18 8.35 9.17
CA VAL A 67 -9.89 7.73 8.85
C VAL A 67 -9.83 7.30 7.38
N PHE A 68 -10.91 6.72 6.85
CA PHE A 68 -10.99 6.37 5.43
C PHE A 68 -10.96 7.58 4.51
N VAL A 69 -11.72 8.63 4.83
CA VAL A 69 -11.75 9.87 4.04
C VAL A 69 -10.35 10.51 4.02
N PHE A 70 -9.69 10.63 5.17
CA PHE A 70 -8.34 11.17 5.26
C PHE A 70 -7.34 10.31 4.50
N GLY A 71 -7.38 8.98 4.65
CA GLY A 71 -6.51 8.07 3.90
C GLY A 71 -6.67 8.18 2.38
N ILE A 72 -7.90 8.37 1.89
CA ILE A 72 -8.16 8.59 0.46
C ILE A 72 -7.63 9.97 0.01
N LEU A 73 -7.86 11.02 0.79
CA LEU A 73 -7.37 12.37 0.47
C LEU A 73 -5.85 12.42 0.42
N GLU A 74 -5.19 11.77 1.37
CA GLU A 74 -3.73 11.69 1.45
C GLU A 74 -3.15 10.87 0.30
N HIS A 75 -3.79 9.75 -0.05
CA HIS A 75 -3.41 8.98 -1.24
C HIS A 75 -3.50 9.84 -2.52
N ARG A 76 -4.54 10.65 -2.67
CA ARG A 76 -4.71 11.56 -3.82
C ARG A 76 -3.66 12.67 -3.87
N ARG A 77 -3.07 13.06 -2.74
CA ARG A 77 -1.98 14.06 -2.68
C ARG A 77 -0.62 13.48 -3.11
N GLY A 78 -0.54 12.18 -3.38
CA GLY A 78 0.72 11.51 -3.73
C GLY A 78 1.65 11.29 -2.52
N GLU A 79 1.16 11.57 -1.31
CA GLU A 79 1.94 11.45 -0.07
C GLU A 79 1.81 10.09 0.60
N GLY A 80 0.84 9.26 0.22
CA GLY A 80 0.60 7.94 0.82
C GLY A 80 1.71 6.89 0.62
N HIS A 81 2.88 7.27 0.09
CA HIS A 81 4.10 6.46 -0.03
C HIS A 81 5.32 7.09 0.64
N ARG A 82 5.21 8.28 1.24
CA ARG A 82 6.24 8.72 2.19
C ARG A 82 6.09 7.83 3.40
N GLU A 83 7.06 6.94 3.59
CA GLU A 83 7.20 6.16 4.81
C GLU A 83 7.14 7.15 5.98
N PHE A 84 6.04 7.11 6.75
CA PHE A 84 5.78 7.96 7.91
C PHE A 84 6.81 7.79 9.06
N HIS A 85 7.91 7.07 8.80
CA HIS A 85 9.10 7.08 9.63
C HIS A 85 9.64 8.50 9.89
N GLU A 86 9.30 9.48 9.04
CA GLU A 86 9.71 10.87 9.16
C GLU A 86 8.63 11.81 9.75
N SER A 87 7.56 11.29 10.38
CA SER A 87 6.58 12.19 11.03
C SER A 87 7.24 13.07 12.10
N ASP A 88 7.00 14.38 11.98
CA ASP A 88 7.40 15.54 12.81
C ASP A 88 7.09 15.42 14.33
N LEU A 89 6.74 14.23 14.82
CA LEU A 89 6.52 13.88 16.22
C LEU A 89 7.81 13.53 16.97
N TYR A 90 8.97 13.59 16.32
CA TYR A 90 10.26 13.60 16.98
C TYR A 90 10.79 15.03 17.05
N PRO A 91 10.49 15.80 18.11
CA PRO A 91 11.34 16.92 18.44
C PRO A 91 12.74 16.34 18.66
N GLY A 92 13.73 16.81 17.91
CA GLY A 92 15.14 16.51 18.17
C GLY A 92 15.51 17.10 19.52
N PHE A 93 15.23 16.37 20.61
CA PHE A 93 15.68 16.75 21.94
C PHE A 93 17.19 16.56 22.01
N ASP A 94 17.90 17.64 22.31
CA ASP A 94 19.34 17.67 22.45
C ASP A 94 19.75 16.72 23.60
N LEU A 95 20.36 15.58 23.23
CA LEU A 95 20.76 14.48 24.13
C LEU A 95 21.91 14.88 25.08
N SER A 96 22.38 16.12 25.04
CA SER A 96 23.51 16.63 25.82
C SER A 96 23.21 16.89 27.30
N THR A 97 21.96 16.77 27.75
CA THR A 97 21.57 16.95 29.16
C THR A 97 21.00 15.67 29.78
N GLY A 98 21.45 15.29 30.98
CA GLY A 98 20.99 14.08 31.68
C GLY A 98 19.47 14.03 31.95
N SER A 99 18.78 15.18 32.01
CA SER A 99 17.32 15.29 32.06
C SER A 99 16.63 15.00 30.72
N GLY A 100 17.32 15.21 29.59
CA GLY A 100 16.85 14.91 28.24
C GLY A 100 16.74 13.42 27.97
N TYR A 101 17.58 12.58 28.60
CA TYR A 101 17.49 11.13 28.46
C TYR A 101 16.19 10.56 29.06
N TRP A 102 15.82 11.01 30.26
CA TRP A 102 14.58 10.58 30.94
C TRP A 102 13.33 11.13 30.26
N ALA A 103 13.34 12.40 29.84
CA ALA A 103 12.24 12.99 29.08
C ALA A 103 12.06 12.29 27.72
N ASN A 104 13.14 11.96 27.02
CA ASN A 104 13.09 11.23 25.75
C ASN A 104 12.58 9.79 25.95
N ALA A 105 13.01 9.08 26.99
CA ALA A 105 12.51 7.73 27.28
C ALA A 105 10.99 7.72 27.53
N GLN A 106 10.49 8.68 28.31
CA GLN A 106 9.05 8.78 28.63
C GLN A 106 8.22 9.26 27.42
N VAL A 107 8.77 10.17 26.60
CA VAL A 107 8.15 10.58 25.33
C VAL A 107 8.11 9.38 24.37
N GLN A 108 9.15 8.57 24.29
CA GLN A 108 9.18 7.37 23.44
C GLN A 108 8.14 6.32 23.89
N GLU A 109 7.94 6.14 25.20
CA GLU A 109 6.96 5.21 25.74
C GLU A 109 5.51 5.57 25.38
N VAL A 110 5.19 6.87 25.29
CA VAL A 110 3.85 7.35 24.91
C VAL A 110 3.70 7.50 23.39
N THR A 111 4.78 7.89 22.69
CA THR A 111 4.76 8.16 21.25
C THR A 111 4.76 6.86 20.44
N ALA A 112 5.41 5.79 20.92
CA ALA A 112 5.45 4.52 20.19
C ALA A 112 4.06 3.85 20.04
N PRO A 113 3.21 3.75 21.10
CA PRO A 113 1.84 3.27 20.96
C PRO A 113 0.98 4.18 20.07
N ALA A 114 1.12 5.50 20.20
CA ALA A 114 0.40 6.45 19.35
C ALA A 114 0.78 6.29 17.87
N TYR A 115 2.07 6.07 17.60
CA TYR A 115 2.59 5.77 16.27
C TYR A 115 2.01 4.45 15.72
N LEU A 116 2.03 3.38 16.50
CA LEU A 116 1.43 2.10 16.09
C LEU A 116 -0.07 2.24 15.80
N VAL A 117 -0.81 2.97 16.63
CA VAL A 117 -2.24 3.23 16.40
C VAL A 117 -2.44 4.02 15.11
N SER A 118 -1.63 5.06 14.86
CA SER A 118 -1.68 5.83 13.62
C SER A 118 -1.42 4.94 12.39
N GLN A 119 -0.38 4.10 12.45
CA GLN A 119 -0.06 3.14 11.39
C GLN A 119 -1.19 2.15 11.13
N VAL A 120 -1.83 1.61 12.17
CA VAL A 120 -2.99 0.71 12.02
C VAL A 120 -4.20 1.45 11.43
N CYS A 121 -4.45 2.69 11.85
CA CYS A 121 -5.51 3.52 11.30
C CYS A 121 -5.33 3.77 9.80
N LEU A 122 -4.12 4.14 9.37
CA LEU A 122 -3.81 4.41 7.97
C LEU A 122 -3.67 3.13 7.13
N ALA A 123 -3.26 2.01 7.75
CA ALA A 123 -3.12 0.73 7.06
C ALA A 123 -4.45 0.28 6.45
N ALA A 124 -5.58 0.45 7.16
CA ALA A 124 -6.89 0.03 6.67
C ALA A 124 -7.22 0.60 5.27
N PRO A 125 -7.36 1.93 5.06
CA PRO A 125 -7.68 2.49 3.75
C PRO A 125 -6.60 2.19 2.70
N LEU A 126 -5.32 2.19 3.08
CA LEU A 126 -4.23 1.88 2.15
C LEU A 126 -4.32 0.46 1.60
N GLN A 127 -4.69 -0.53 2.43
CA GLN A 127 -4.84 -1.90 1.96
C GLN A 127 -6.01 -2.05 0.98
N PHE A 128 -7.14 -1.36 1.22
CA PHE A 128 -8.24 -1.33 0.26
C PHE A 128 -7.83 -0.67 -1.07
N LEU A 129 -7.12 0.45 -1.03
CA LEU A 129 -6.61 1.11 -2.24
C LEU A 129 -5.61 0.23 -3.00
N ARG A 130 -4.72 -0.47 -2.28
CA ARG A 130 -3.80 -1.46 -2.87
C ARG A 130 -4.56 -2.62 -3.52
N ALA A 131 -5.62 -3.12 -2.89
CA ALA A 131 -6.45 -4.16 -3.49
C ALA A 131 -7.11 -3.68 -4.79
N ILE A 132 -7.69 -2.48 -4.80
CA ILE A 132 -8.31 -1.88 -5.99
C ILE A 132 -7.27 -1.71 -7.10
N SER A 133 -6.11 -1.13 -6.77
CA SER A 133 -5.00 -0.96 -7.71
C SER A 133 -4.55 -2.29 -8.32
N ARG A 134 -4.48 -3.37 -7.53
CA ARG A 134 -4.15 -4.72 -8.02
C ARG A 134 -5.22 -5.30 -8.94
N LEU A 135 -6.50 -5.04 -8.69
CA LEU A 135 -7.59 -5.49 -9.56
C LEU A 135 -7.60 -4.72 -10.88
N GLN A 136 -7.42 -3.39 -10.82
CA GLN A 136 -7.25 -2.53 -12.01
C GLN A 136 -5.96 -2.85 -12.78
N SER A 137 -5.02 -3.49 -12.12
CA SER A 137 -3.72 -3.87 -12.65
C SER A 137 -3.71 -5.15 -13.49
N ARG A 138 -4.85 -5.82 -13.60
CA ARG A 138 -4.95 -7.04 -14.40
C ARG A 138 -4.76 -6.75 -15.88
N LEU A 139 -4.16 -7.71 -16.58
CA LEU A 139 -4.01 -7.67 -18.03
C LEU A 139 -5.27 -8.26 -18.69
N PRO A 140 -5.64 -7.82 -19.89
CA PRO A 140 -6.74 -8.42 -20.62
C PRO A 140 -6.40 -9.87 -20.99
N ASP A 141 -7.31 -10.79 -20.69
CA ASP A 141 -7.17 -12.22 -21.03
C ASP A 141 -7.42 -12.40 -22.53
N SER A 142 -6.36 -12.26 -23.34
CA SER A 142 -6.40 -12.45 -24.81
C SER A 142 -5.28 -13.40 -25.25
N PRO A 143 -5.61 -14.48 -25.98
CA PRO A 143 -4.60 -15.43 -26.47
C PRO A 143 -3.64 -14.79 -27.48
N ASP A 144 -4.13 -13.81 -28.24
CA ASP A 144 -3.33 -13.05 -29.21
C ASP A 144 -2.31 -12.13 -28.51
N LEU A 145 -2.72 -11.45 -27.43
CA LEU A 145 -1.81 -10.65 -26.62
C LEU A 145 -0.73 -11.53 -25.96
N GLU A 146 -1.12 -12.71 -25.48
CA GLU A 146 -0.18 -13.67 -24.88
C GLU A 146 0.88 -14.13 -25.88
N GLN A 147 0.48 -14.43 -27.12
CA GLN A 147 1.42 -14.79 -28.18
C GLN A 147 2.35 -13.61 -28.54
N ARG A 148 1.82 -12.39 -28.63
CA ARG A 148 2.64 -11.18 -28.85
C ARG A 148 3.68 -11.00 -27.74
N LEU A 149 3.26 -11.10 -26.48
CA LEU A 149 4.15 -10.98 -25.30
C LEU A 149 5.22 -12.07 -25.28
N ALA A 150 4.86 -13.31 -25.56
CA ALA A 150 5.81 -14.42 -25.62
C ALA A 150 6.85 -14.21 -26.74
N SER A 151 6.41 -13.76 -27.92
CA SER A 151 7.31 -13.48 -29.05
C SER A 151 8.28 -12.33 -28.73
N LEU A 152 7.79 -11.26 -28.09
CA LEU A 152 8.61 -10.13 -27.70
C LEU A 152 9.61 -10.50 -26.62
N LEU A 153 9.19 -11.29 -25.62
CA LEU A 153 10.07 -11.78 -24.58
C LEU A 153 11.21 -12.64 -25.16
N GLU A 154 10.92 -13.48 -26.15
CA GLU A 154 11.95 -14.25 -26.85
C GLU A 154 12.95 -13.36 -27.59
N ILE A 155 12.48 -12.32 -28.28
CA ILE A 155 13.35 -11.33 -28.95
C ILE A 155 14.25 -10.63 -27.93
N VAL A 156 13.69 -10.17 -26.81
CA VAL A 156 14.44 -9.50 -25.74
C VAL A 156 15.45 -10.46 -25.10
N ASN A 157 15.09 -11.72 -24.85
CA ASN A 157 16.00 -12.72 -24.26
C ASN A 157 17.15 -13.11 -25.18
N ARG A 158 16.94 -13.09 -26.51
CA ARG A 158 18.01 -13.35 -27.49
C ARG A 158 18.98 -12.18 -27.59
N THR A 159 18.56 -10.97 -27.23
CA THR A 159 19.40 -9.79 -27.30
C THR A 159 20.08 -9.59 -25.96
N SER A 160 21.38 -9.86 -25.88
CA SER A 160 22.12 -9.76 -24.63
C SER A 160 22.42 -8.30 -24.27
N GLY A 161 21.95 -7.87 -23.09
CA GLY A 161 22.31 -6.58 -22.50
C GLY A 161 21.19 -5.54 -22.52
N TRP A 162 21.58 -4.29 -22.29
CA TRP A 162 20.66 -3.16 -22.23
C TRP A 162 20.44 -2.60 -23.63
N HIS A 163 19.18 -2.50 -24.04
CA HIS A 163 18.79 -1.96 -25.35
C HIS A 163 17.87 -0.76 -25.19
N PRO A 164 18.00 0.28 -26.03
CA PRO A 164 17.07 1.41 -26.01
C PRO A 164 15.63 0.95 -26.23
N ILE A 165 14.69 1.48 -25.45
CA ILE A 165 13.26 1.19 -25.61
C ILE A 165 12.73 1.61 -27.00
N ARG A 166 13.39 2.58 -27.64
CA ARG A 166 13.09 3.07 -28.99
C ARG A 166 13.14 1.97 -30.06
N ASN A 167 13.85 0.88 -29.80
CA ASN A 167 13.88 -0.29 -30.69
C ASN A 167 12.55 -1.06 -30.71
N TYR A 168 11.61 -0.70 -29.84
CA TYR A 168 10.32 -1.35 -29.63
C TYR A 168 9.18 -0.32 -29.57
N ASP A 169 9.31 0.84 -30.22
CA ASP A 169 8.29 1.90 -30.18
C ASP A 169 6.92 1.41 -30.71
N ASP A 170 6.92 0.44 -31.63
CA ASP A 170 5.73 -0.24 -32.15
C ASP A 170 5.09 -1.24 -31.16
N ARG A 171 5.81 -1.57 -30.07
CA ARG A 171 5.43 -2.57 -29.05
C ARG A 171 5.56 -2.02 -27.62
N ALA A 172 5.41 -0.71 -27.46
CA ALA A 172 5.59 -0.03 -26.18
C ALA A 172 4.61 -0.55 -25.11
N GLU A 173 3.39 -0.90 -25.51
CA GLU A 173 2.37 -1.45 -24.61
C GLU A 173 2.80 -2.84 -24.09
N GLU A 174 3.27 -3.72 -24.97
CA GLU A 174 3.76 -5.05 -24.61
C GLU A 174 5.00 -4.99 -23.72
N ILE A 175 5.95 -4.08 -24.00
CA ILE A 175 7.08 -3.81 -23.10
C ILE A 175 6.56 -3.40 -21.71
N GLY A 176 5.58 -2.51 -21.64
CA GLY A 176 4.94 -2.10 -20.39
C GLY A 176 4.36 -3.27 -19.61
N TYR A 177 3.68 -4.19 -20.29
CA TYR A 177 3.15 -5.41 -19.68
C TYR A 177 4.25 -6.36 -19.21
N LEU A 178 5.31 -6.57 -20.00
CA LEU A 178 6.45 -7.42 -19.59
C LEU A 178 7.20 -6.85 -18.38
N VAL A 179 7.38 -5.53 -18.31
CA VAL A 179 7.95 -4.85 -17.15
C VAL A 179 7.05 -5.04 -15.92
N ARG A 180 5.74 -4.83 -16.09
CA ARG A 180 4.75 -4.98 -15.01
C ARG A 180 4.68 -6.41 -14.46
N MET A 181 4.84 -7.40 -15.33
CA MET A 181 4.91 -8.81 -14.96
C MET A 181 6.26 -9.24 -14.37
N GLU A 182 7.20 -8.32 -14.23
CA GLU A 182 8.57 -8.61 -13.76
C GLU A 182 9.22 -9.70 -14.64
N LYS A 183 9.06 -9.61 -15.97
CA LYS A 183 9.70 -10.51 -16.94
C LYS A 183 10.92 -9.88 -17.61
N ILE A 184 10.98 -8.54 -17.62
CA ILE A 184 12.10 -7.75 -18.12
C ILE A 184 12.39 -6.59 -17.16
N GLN A 185 13.64 -6.13 -17.13
CA GLN A 185 14.04 -4.93 -16.40
C GLN A 185 13.94 -3.70 -17.29
N PHE A 186 13.45 -2.59 -16.74
CA PHE A 186 13.42 -1.29 -17.40
C PHE A 186 14.14 -0.24 -16.55
N SER A 187 14.97 0.58 -17.18
CA SER A 187 15.64 1.72 -16.56
C SER A 187 14.98 3.02 -17.02
N PRO A 188 14.15 3.68 -16.18
CA PRO A 188 13.49 4.93 -16.55
C PRO A 188 14.48 6.05 -16.88
N ARG A 189 15.61 6.11 -16.16
CA ARG A 189 16.64 7.14 -16.34
C ARG A 189 17.38 7.02 -17.67
N LYS A 190 17.61 5.79 -18.15
CA LYS A 190 18.35 5.52 -19.38
C LYS A 190 17.45 5.22 -20.58
N GLY A 191 16.15 4.98 -20.35
CA GLY A 191 15.22 4.54 -21.39
C GLY A 191 15.63 3.21 -22.00
N THR A 192 16.17 2.28 -21.19
CA THR A 192 16.70 1.00 -21.67
C THR A 192 15.97 -0.19 -21.04
N VAL A 193 15.83 -1.27 -21.80
CA VAL A 193 15.25 -2.56 -21.39
C VAL A 193 16.29 -3.67 -21.43
N ARG A 194 16.12 -4.68 -20.58
CA ARG A 194 16.98 -5.88 -20.52
C ARG A 194 16.14 -7.09 -20.09
N SER A 195 16.44 -8.29 -20.58
CA SER A 195 15.91 -9.53 -20.00
C SER A 195 16.34 -9.69 -18.53
N LEU A 196 15.53 -10.37 -17.73
CA LEU A 196 15.93 -10.81 -16.40
C LEU A 196 16.96 -11.95 -16.44
#